data_AF-A0A2N5C912-F1
#
_entry.id   AF-A0A2N5C912-F1
#
_cell.length_a   1.000
_cell.length_b   1.000
_cell.length_c   1.000
_cell.angle_alpha   90.00
_cell.angle_beta   90.00
_cell.angle_gamma   90.00
#
_symmetry.space_group_name_H-M   'P 1'
#
loop_
_entity.id
_entity.type
_entity.pdbx_description
1 polymer ?
#
loop_
_entity_poly.entity_id
_entity_poly.type
_entity_poly.pdbx_seq_one_letter_code
_entity_poly.pdbx_strand_id
1 'polypeptide(L)'
;MNMSEPMVVINIYGKKSWRDQYARAAFRSDPALRWHLMQGNNRTELIAKGLIFTRGHNLMTAEPQALLVAIIDQVKDASRKSVSATVSNATAA
;
A
#
# COMPACT_ATOMS: atom_id res chain seq x y z
N MET A 1 -24.53 15.89 -19.79
CA MET A 1 -24.20 14.46 -20.01
C MET A 1 -22.87 14.19 -19.34
N ASN A 2 -22.87 13.61 -18.12
CA ASN A 2 -21.62 13.13 -17.53
C ASN A 2 -21.30 11.78 -18.17
N MET A 3 -20.39 11.78 -19.13
CA MET A 3 -19.69 10.57 -19.53
C MET A 3 -18.80 10.19 -18.34
N SER A 4 -19.32 9.38 -17.42
CA SER A 4 -18.50 8.74 -16.38
C SER A 4 -17.46 7.90 -17.11
N GLU A 5 -16.22 8.37 -17.15
CA GLU A 5 -15.11 7.59 -17.67
C GLU A 5 -15.09 6.21 -17.01
N PRO A 6 -14.79 5.14 -17.77
CA PRO A 6 -14.78 3.80 -17.20
C PRO A 6 -13.76 3.74 -16.07
N MET A 7 -14.25 3.49 -14.86
CA MET A 7 -13.42 3.32 -13.66
C MET A 7 -12.46 2.15 -13.89
N VAL A 8 -11.17 2.46 -14.07
CA VAL A 8 -10.15 1.45 -14.36
C VAL A 8 -9.78 0.74 -13.06
N VAL A 9 -10.22 -0.51 -12.93
CA VAL A 9 -9.90 -1.36 -11.79
C VAL A 9 -8.72 -2.27 -12.11
N ILE A 10 -7.69 -2.21 -11.28
CA ILE A 10 -6.41 -2.91 -11.49
C ILE A 10 -6.15 -3.85 -10.32
N ASN A 11 -5.66 -5.06 -10.61
CA ASN A 11 -5.16 -5.97 -9.58
C ASN A 11 -3.92 -5.39 -8.90
N ILE A 12 -3.84 -5.53 -7.58
CA ILE A 12 -2.70 -5.05 -6.79
C ILE A 12 -1.43 -5.86 -7.07
N TYR A 13 -1.59 -7.18 -7.29
CA TYR A 13 -0.51 -8.15 -7.49
C TYR A 13 -0.56 -8.83 -8.85
N GLY A 14 0.55 -9.47 -9.25
CA GLY A 14 0.68 -10.26 -10.46
C GLY A 14 1.32 -9.50 -11.62
N LYS A 15 1.37 -10.14 -12.79
CA LYS A 15 1.90 -9.54 -14.02
C LYS A 15 0.99 -8.40 -14.49
N LYS A 16 1.59 -7.28 -14.88
CA LYS A 16 0.89 -6.04 -15.30
C LYS A 16 -0.04 -5.47 -14.21
N SER A 17 0.26 -5.78 -12.95
CA SER A 17 -0.50 -5.28 -11.80
C SER A 17 -0.22 -3.81 -11.49
N TRP A 18 -0.97 -3.27 -10.54
CA TRP A 18 -0.70 -1.98 -9.94
C TRP A 18 0.74 -1.90 -9.43
N ARG A 19 1.26 -2.94 -8.77
CA ARG A 19 2.66 -2.94 -8.31
C ARG A 19 3.63 -2.80 -9.48
N ASP A 20 3.44 -3.58 -10.55
CA ASP A 20 4.30 -3.51 -11.74
C ASP A 20 4.33 -2.11 -12.36
N GLN A 21 3.17 -1.44 -12.41
CA GLN A 21 2.97 -0.17 -13.11
C GLN A 21 3.35 1.05 -12.25
N TYR A 22 3.02 1.05 -10.95
CA TYR A 22 3.10 2.24 -10.09
C TYR A 22 4.09 2.09 -8.93
N ALA A 23 4.27 0.87 -8.41
CA ALA A 23 4.99 0.66 -7.14
C ALA A 23 6.26 -0.20 -7.28
N ARG A 24 6.78 -0.38 -8.49
CA ARG A 24 7.96 -1.22 -8.76
C ARG A 24 9.21 -0.73 -8.01
N ALA A 25 9.35 0.58 -7.83
CA ALA A 25 10.45 1.18 -7.07
C ALA A 25 10.26 1.02 -5.55
N ALA A 26 9.01 1.03 -5.07
CA ALA A 26 8.70 0.90 -3.64
C ALA A 26 8.79 -0.55 -3.16
N PHE A 27 8.38 -1.52 -3.99
CA PHE A 27 8.39 -2.94 -3.65
C PHE A 27 9.09 -3.76 -4.73
N ARG A 28 10.19 -4.42 -4.32
CA ARG A 28 10.99 -5.27 -5.21
C ARG A 28 10.22 -6.48 -5.76
N SER A 29 9.18 -6.95 -5.06
CA SER A 29 8.41 -8.14 -5.44
C SER A 29 6.99 -8.10 -4.88
N ASP A 30 6.08 -8.91 -5.45
CA ASP A 30 4.72 -9.09 -4.93
C ASP A 30 4.70 -9.63 -3.49
N PRO A 31 5.55 -10.61 -3.10
CA PRO A 31 5.66 -11.03 -1.70
C PRO A 31 6.03 -9.89 -0.74
N ALA A 32 6.91 -8.95 -1.14
CA ALA A 32 7.28 -7.82 -0.29
C ALA A 32 6.09 -6.88 -0.04
N LEU A 33 5.31 -6.57 -1.08
CA LEU A 33 4.08 -5.81 -0.95
C LEU A 33 3.05 -6.56 -0.11
N ARG A 34 2.91 -7.87 -0.32
CA ARG A 34 1.97 -8.69 0.45
C ARG A 34 2.31 -8.70 1.92
N TRP A 35 3.58 -8.85 2.25
CA TRP A 35 4.06 -8.79 3.62
C TRP A 35 3.80 -7.42 4.26
N HIS A 36 4.06 -6.31 3.55
CA HIS A 36 3.72 -4.95 4.02
C HIS A 36 2.22 -4.80 4.32
N LEU A 37 1.36 -5.34 3.46
CA LEU A 37 -0.09 -5.28 3.65
C LEU A 37 -0.57 -6.18 4.79
N MET A 38 0.17 -7.23 5.13
CA MET A 38 -0.12 -8.09 6.28
C MET A 38 0.42 -7.55 7.61
N GLN A 39 1.28 -6.52 7.57
CA GLN A 39 1.85 -5.91 8.76
C GLN A 39 0.87 -4.97 9.45
N GLY A 40 0.65 -5.21 10.75
CA GLY A 40 -0.19 -4.37 11.60
C GLY A 40 -1.57 -4.12 11.00
N ASN A 41 -1.96 -2.84 10.91
CA ASN A 41 -3.27 -2.41 10.39
C ASN A 41 -3.21 -1.90 8.94
N ASN A 42 -2.08 -2.04 8.24
CA ASN A 42 -1.83 -1.37 6.96
C ASN A 42 -2.92 -1.67 5.92
N ARG A 43 -3.29 -2.94 5.74
CA ARG A 43 -4.37 -3.33 4.83
C ARG A 43 -5.73 -2.77 5.26
N THR A 44 -6.05 -2.86 6.55
CA THR A 44 -7.35 -2.41 7.08
C THR A 44 -7.53 -0.90 6.87
N GLU A 45 -6.49 -0.11 7.10
CA GLU A 45 -6.50 1.34 6.87
C GLU A 45 -6.74 1.69 5.40
N LEU A 46 -6.09 0.98 4.47
CA LEU A 46 -6.27 1.19 3.04
C LEU A 46 -7.68 0.78 2.56
N ILE A 47 -8.27 -0.26 3.16
CA ILE A 47 -9.67 -0.65 2.91
C ILE A 47 -10.62 0.42 3.46
N ALA A 48 -10.39 0.90 4.69
CA ALA A 48 -11.23 1.93 5.30
C ALA A 48 -11.20 3.25 4.52
N LYS A 49 -10.07 3.58 3.89
CA LYS A 49 -9.92 4.72 2.97
C LYS A 49 -10.54 4.47 1.58
N GLY A 50 -11.06 3.28 1.30
CA GLY A 50 -11.61 2.90 -0.01
C GLY A 50 -10.56 2.74 -1.11
N LEU A 51 -9.26 2.72 -0.78
CA LEU A 51 -8.16 2.67 -1.76
C LEU A 51 -7.92 1.26 -2.29
N ILE A 52 -8.24 0.24 -1.49
CA ILE A 52 -8.17 -1.16 -1.88
C ILE A 52 -9.46 -1.89 -1.51
N PHE A 53 -9.83 -2.86 -2.31
CA PHE A 53 -10.96 -3.74 -2.03
C PHE A 53 -10.68 -5.16 -2.54
N THR A 54 -11.52 -6.12 -2.14
CA THR A 54 -11.36 -7.51 -2.54
C THR A 54 -12.43 -7.88 -3.56
N ARG A 55 -12.03 -8.51 -4.68
CA ARG A 55 -12.93 -9.11 -5.67
C ARG A 55 -12.52 -10.56 -5.89
N GLY A 56 -13.33 -11.50 -5.40
CA GLY A 56 -12.95 -12.91 -5.33
C GLY A 56 -11.73 -13.08 -4.42
N HIS A 57 -10.65 -13.66 -4.96
CA HIS A 57 -9.37 -13.81 -4.24
C HIS A 57 -8.37 -12.67 -4.51
N ASN A 58 -8.74 -11.69 -5.33
CA ASN A 58 -7.84 -10.62 -5.75
C ASN A 58 -8.08 -9.34 -4.97
N LEU A 59 -6.98 -8.72 -4.58
CA LEU A 59 -6.95 -7.36 -4.07
C LEU A 59 -6.85 -6.40 -5.25
N MET A 60 -7.73 -5.40 -5.29
CA MET A 60 -7.88 -4.48 -6.40
C MET A 60 -7.83 -3.03 -5.91
N THR A 61 -7.51 -2.12 -6.83
CA THR A 61 -7.64 -0.68 -6.64
C THR A 61 -8.26 -0.05 -7.87
N ALA A 62 -9.03 1.00 -7.66
CA ALA A 62 -9.48 1.89 -8.73
C ALA A 62 -8.79 3.27 -8.69
N GLU A 63 -7.95 3.49 -7.68
CA GLU A 63 -7.30 4.76 -7.38
C GLU A 63 -5.78 4.55 -7.29
N PRO A 64 -5.11 4.20 -8.41
CA PRO A 64 -3.75 3.68 -8.37
C PRO A 64 -2.74 4.70 -7.85
N GLN A 65 -2.90 5.99 -8.16
CA GLN A 65 -2.02 7.05 -7.66
C GLN A 65 -2.26 7.32 -6.17
N ALA A 66 -3.53 7.41 -5.73
CA ALA A 66 -3.84 7.65 -4.33
C ALA A 66 -3.37 6.49 -3.43
N LEU A 67 -3.47 5.25 -3.93
CA LEU A 67 -2.91 4.08 -3.26
C LEU A 67 -1.40 4.17 -3.10
N LEU A 68 -0.68 4.63 -4.13
CA LEU A 68 0.78 4.78 -4.07
C LEU A 68 1.20 5.76 -2.99
N VAL A 69 0.55 6.94 -2.94
CA VAL A 69 0.83 7.96 -1.92
C VAL A 69 0.58 7.38 -0.52
N ALA A 70 -0.58 6.75 -0.31
CA ALA A 70 -0.94 6.18 0.99
C ALA A 70 0.06 5.11 1.47
N ILE A 71 0.55 4.24 0.57
CA ILE A 71 1.54 3.24 0.93
C ILE A 71 2.91 3.86 1.23
N ILE A 72 3.34 4.87 0.48
CA ILE A 72 4.59 5.60 0.77
C ILE A 72 4.53 6.22 2.17
N ASP A 73 3.39 6.80 2.54
CA ASP A 73 3.21 7.40 3.86
C ASP A 73 3.24 6.34 4.98
N GLN A 74 2.60 5.18 4.78
CA GLN A 74 2.72 4.04 5.72
C GLN A 74 4.18 3.59 5.92
N VAL A 75 4.97 3.52 4.85
CA VAL A 75 6.40 3.14 4.94
C VAL A 75 7.22 4.19 5.69
N LYS A 76 6.95 5.48 5.45
CA LYS A 76 7.61 6.57 6.19
C LYS A 76 7.25 6.54 7.68
N ASP A 77 5.98 6.32 8.01
CA ASP A 77 5.52 6.26 9.40
C ASP A 77 6.13 5.07 10.14
N ALA A 78 6.24 3.92 9.49
CA ALA A 78 6.94 2.76 10.05
C ALA A 78 8.42 3.09 10.36
N SER A 79 9.09 3.80 9.44
CA SER A 79 10.49 4.22 9.60
C SER A 79 10.67 5.22 10.74
N ARG A 80 9.72 6.16 10.92
CA ARG A 80 9.73 7.12 12.03
C ARG A 80 9.57 6.42 13.38
N LYS A 81 8.65 5.44 13.47
CA LYS A 81 8.43 4.66 14.69
C LYS A 81 9.65 3.83 15.08
N SER A 82 10.34 3.23 14.11
CA SER A 82 11.57 2.48 14.39
C SER A 82 12.71 3.36 14.90
N VAL A 83 12.89 4.56 14.32
CA VAL A 83 13.92 5.51 14.79
C VAL A 83 13.61 5.99 16.21
N SER A 84 12.34 6.32 16.50
CA SER A 84 11.94 6.74 17.85
C SER A 84 12.21 5.67 18.90
N ALA A 85 11.95 4.39 18.60
CA ALA A 85 12.22 3.28 19.51
C ALA A 85 13.72 3.09 19.78
N THR A 86 14.57 3.26 18.76
CA THR A 86 16.03 3.18 18.92
C THR A 86 16.59 4.31 19.78
N VAL A 87 16.12 5.55 19.60
CA VAL A 87 16.58 6.70 20.40
C VAL A 87 16.18 6.54 21.86
N SER A 88 14.94 6.13 22.15
CA SER A 88 14.49 5.90 23.53
C SER A 88 15.32 4.84 24.27
N ASN A 89 15.76 3.78 23.57
CA ASN A 89 16.61 2.75 24.15
C ASN A 89 18.07 3.20 24.34
N ALA A 90 18.57 4.13 23.51
CA ALA A 90 19.93 4.65 23.60
C ALA A 90 20.10 5.72 24.69
N THR A 91 19.04 6.42 25.09
CA THR A 91 19.05 7.37 26.22
C THR A 91 18.72 6.73 27.58
N ALA A 92 18.29 5.46 27.60
CA ALA A 92 17.96 4.72 28.82
C ALA A 92 19.07 3.76 29.30
N ALA A 93 20.22 3.75 28.61
CA ALA A 93 21.42 3.00 28.95
C ALA A 93 22.54 3.95 29.37
#